data_AF-A0A375IHX1-F1
#
_entry.id   AF-A0A375IHX1-F1
#
_cell.length_a   1.000
_cell.length_b   1.000
_cell.length_c   1.000
_cell.angle_alpha   90.00
_cell.angle_beta   90.00
_cell.angle_gamma   90.00
#
_symmetry.space_group_name_H-M   'P 1'
#
loop_
_entity.id
_entity.type
_entity.pdbx_description
1 polymer ?
#
loop_
_entity_poly.entity_id
_entity_poly.type
_entity_poly.pdbx_seq_one_letter_code
_entity_poly.pdbx_strand_id
1 'polypeptide(L)' 'MPQASSELCDRWGDINAAFGQLRANFIQTRGGIIRPVQGYTPTADDLSAIAYLIHEWEYGYDPTPWGDR' A
#
# COMPACT_ATOMS: atom_id res chain seq x y z
N MET A 1 1.14 15.68 -10.58
CA MET A 1 1.58 16.49 -9.43
C MET A 1 1.52 15.55 -8.25
N PRO A 2 2.59 15.44 -7.44
CA PRO A 2 2.53 14.61 -6.25
C PRO A 2 1.36 15.07 -5.37
N GLN A 3 0.40 14.17 -5.10
CA GLN A 3 -0.70 14.48 -4.18
C GLN A 3 -0.45 13.94 -2.77
N ALA A 4 0.60 13.12 -2.59
CA ALA A 4 1.04 12.72 -1.26
C ALA A 4 1.69 13.91 -0.53
N SER A 5 1.65 13.86 0.82
CA SER A 5 2.35 14.85 1.63
C SER A 5 3.87 14.74 1.43
N SER A 6 4.58 15.86 1.63
CA SER A 6 6.05 15.88 1.54
C SER A 6 6.69 14.85 2.48
N GLU A 7 6.11 14.63 3.67
CA GLU A 7 6.56 13.60 4.61
C GLU A 7 6.48 12.18 4.03
N LEU A 8 5.41 11.84 3.31
CA LEU A 8 5.27 10.53 2.67
C LEU A 8 6.21 10.40 1.47
N CYS A 9 6.35 11.46 0.68
CA CYS A 9 7.30 11.50 -0.44
C CYS A 9 8.75 11.34 0.05
N ASP A 10 9.15 12.02 1.13
CA ASP A 10 10.49 11.91 1.70
C ASP A 10 10.73 10.54 2.33
N ARG A 11 9.71 9.98 2.97
CA ARG A 11 9.80 8.67 3.62
C ARG A 11 9.97 7.52 2.64
N TRP A 12 9.22 7.52 1.54
CA TRP A 12 9.22 6.40 0.60
C TRP A 12 10.09 6.67 -0.63
N GLY A 13 10.15 7.91 -1.12
CA GLY A 13 10.95 8.31 -2.28
C GLY A 13 10.41 7.83 -3.62
N ASP A 14 10.03 6.54 -3.72
CA ASP A 14 9.51 5.93 -4.94
C ASP A 14 8.52 4.79 -4.67
N ILE A 15 7.85 4.36 -5.73
CA ILE A 15 6.83 3.29 -5.69
C ILE A 15 7.41 1.92 -5.26
N ASN A 16 8.65 1.61 -5.62
CA ASN A 16 9.28 0.33 -5.34
C ASN A 16 9.63 0.20 -3.85
N ALA A 17 10.02 1.29 -3.20
CA ALA A 17 10.27 1.32 -1.76
C ALA A 17 8.98 1.04 -0.97
N ALA A 18 7.86 1.67 -1.35
CA ALA A 18 6.56 1.45 -0.72
C ALA A 18 6.06 0.00 -0.92
N PHE A 19 6.15 -0.56 -2.13
CA PHE A 19 5.85 -1.99 -2.33
C PHE A 19 6.84 -2.92 -1.64
N GLY A 20 8.09 -2.49 -1.48
CA GLY A 20 9.12 -3.17 -0.71
C GLY A 20 8.79 -3.29 0.78
N GLN A 21 7.97 -2.39 1.33
CA GLN A 21 7.40 -2.54 2.68
C GLN A 21 6.27 -3.58 2.68
N LEU A 22 5.37 -3.51 1.70
CA LEU A 22 4.16 -4.35 1.66
C LEU A 22 4.43 -5.83 1.35
N ARG A 23 5.49 -6.14 0.58
CA ARG A 23 6.07 -7.50 0.44
C ARG A 23 5.03 -8.63 0.33
N ALA A 24 5.32 -9.78 0.93
CA ALA A 24 4.49 -10.99 0.90
C ALA A 24 3.21 -10.89 1.75
N ASN A 25 3.01 -9.78 2.48
CA ASN A 25 1.86 -9.59 3.36
C ASN A 25 0.68 -8.93 2.64
N PHE A 26 0.88 -8.45 1.41
CA PHE A 26 -0.16 -7.82 0.61
C PHE A 26 -0.15 -8.36 -0.83
N ILE A 27 -1.33 -8.35 -1.44
CA ILE A 27 -1.57 -8.69 -2.83
C ILE A 27 -2.07 -7.45 -3.56
N GLN A 28 -1.43 -7.15 -4.68
CA GLN A 28 -1.93 -6.17 -5.64
C GLN A 28 -2.83 -6.88 -6.66
N THR A 29 -4.08 -6.45 -6.74
CA THR A 29 -5.01 -6.94 -7.76
C THR A 29 -4.75 -6.25 -9.10
N ARG A 30 -5.26 -6.83 -10.21
CA ARG A 30 -5.15 -6.23 -11.56
C ARG A 30 -5.79 -4.84 -11.67
N GLY A 31 -6.69 -4.47 -10.77
CA GLY A 31 -7.34 -3.16 -10.72
C GLY A 31 -6.58 -2.12 -9.90
N GLY A 32 -5.36 -2.41 -9.43
CA GLY A 32 -4.60 -1.48 -8.58
C GLY A 32 -5.09 -1.42 -7.13
N ILE A 33 -5.89 -2.38 -6.68
CA ILE A 33 -6.31 -2.49 -5.27
C ILE A 33 -5.31 -3.34 -4.50
N ILE A 34 -4.78 -2.82 -3.41
CA ILE A 34 -3.90 -3.47 -2.46
C ILE A 34 -4.76 -4.12 -1.37
N ARG A 35 -4.52 -5.40 -1.07
CA ARG A 35 -5.26 -6.17 -0.06
C ARG A 35 -4.31 -6.95 0.84
N PRO A 36 -4.52 -7.03 2.16
CA PRO A 36 -3.69 -7.86 3.03
C PRO A 36 -3.91 -9.34 2.73
N VAL A 37 -2.91 -10.19 3.00
CA VAL A 37 -3.09 -11.64 3.00
C VAL A 37 -3.91 -12.09 4.22
N GLN A 38 -4.55 -13.25 4.11
CA GLN A 38 -5.35 -13.81 5.20
C GLN A 38 -4.51 -13.99 6.48
N GLY A 39 -5.06 -13.56 7.62
CA GLY A 39 -4.40 -13.65 8.93
C GLY A 39 -3.34 -12.59 9.20
N TYR A 40 -3.06 -11.68 8.26
CA TYR A 40 -2.14 -10.57 8.48
C TYR A 40 -2.88 -9.32 8.97
N THR A 41 -2.32 -8.69 10.00
CA THR A 41 -2.79 -7.38 10.49
C THR A 41 -1.80 -6.30 10.05
N PRO A 42 -2.22 -5.33 9.22
CA PRO A 42 -1.36 -4.22 8.78
C PRO A 42 -0.74 -3.46 9.94
N THR A 43 0.56 -3.19 9.82
CA THR A 43 1.28 -2.31 10.75
C THR A 43 1.10 -0.83 10.38
N ALA A 44 1.49 0.07 11.28
CA ALA A 44 1.47 1.51 10.99
C ALA A 44 2.36 1.86 9.77
N ASP A 45 3.49 1.17 9.61
CA ASP A 45 4.38 1.37 8.46
C ASP A 45 3.73 0.90 7.16
N ASP A 46 3.01 -0.22 7.17
CA ASP A 46 2.25 -0.70 6.00
C ASP A 46 1.16 0.30 5.61
N LEU A 47 0.43 0.83 6.60
CA LEU A 47 -0.60 1.84 6.37
C LEU A 47 0.00 3.13 5.81
N SER A 48 1.20 3.52 6.24
CA SER A 48 1.90 4.68 5.68
C SER A 48 2.40 4.45 4.25
N ALA A 49 2.83 3.23 3.90
CA ALA A 49 3.18 2.84 2.53
C ALA A 49 1.95 2.84 1.62
N ILE A 50 0.84 2.29 2.10
CA ILE A 50 -0.46 2.29 1.41
C ILE A 50 -0.93 3.71 1.17
N ALA A 51 -0.87 4.59 2.16
CA ALA A 51 -1.27 5.99 2.01
C ALA A 51 -0.45 6.69 0.91
N TYR A 52 0.86 6.46 0.87
CA TYR A 52 1.70 6.98 -0.20
C TYR A 52 1.29 6.44 -1.57
N LEU A 53 1.03 5.13 -1.70
CA LEU A 53 0.59 4.52 -2.96
C LEU A 53 -0.78 5.04 -3.43
N ILE A 54 -1.71 5.29 -2.51
CA ILE A 54 -3.03 5.87 -2.84
C ILE A 54 -2.87 7.32 -3.32
N HIS A 55 -2.16 8.14 -2.56
CA HIS A 55 -2.09 9.58 -2.82
C HIS A 55 -1.17 9.93 -3.99
N GLU A 56 -0.07 9.20 -4.17
CA GLU A 56 0.93 9.51 -5.19
C GLU A 56 0.73 8.73 -6.49
N TRP A 57 0.26 7.48 -6.39
CA TRP A 57 0.27 6.53 -7.50
C TRP A 57 -1.13 6.01 -7.87
N GLU A 58 -2.19 6.62 -7.30
CA GLU A 58 -3.60 6.32 -7.60
C GLU A 58 -4.02 4.87 -7.29
N TYR A 59 -3.35 4.21 -6.35
CA TYR A 59 -3.76 2.89 -5.89
C TYR A 59 -5.02 2.93 -5.02
N GLY A 60 -5.72 1.80 -4.93
CA GLY A 60 -6.77 1.57 -3.95
C GLY A 60 -6.28 0.70 -2.80
N TYR A 61 -6.96 0.78 -1.66
CA TYR A 61 -6.76 -0.15 -0.54
C TYR A 61 -8.09 -0.73 -0.09
N ASP A 62 -8.13 -2.05 0.04
CA ASP A 62 -9.24 -2.79 0.64
C ASP A 62 -8.69 -3.61 1.82
N PRO A 63 -9.13 -3.32 3.06
CA PRO A 63 -8.66 -4.02 4.25
C PRO A 63 -9.16 -5.47 4.32
N THR A 64 -10.11 -5.87 3.48
CA THR A 64 -10.62 -7.23 3.41
C THR A 64 -9.54 -8.17 2.89
N PRO A 65 -9.14 -9.22 3.62
CA PRO A 65 -8.07 -10.10 3.19
C PRO A 65 -8.34 -10.78 1.84
N TRP A 66 -7.28 -10.96 1.05
CA TRP A 66 -7.36 -11.72 -0.20
C TRP A 66 -7.61 -13.21 0.10
N GLY A 67 -8.60 -13.81 -0.57
CA GLY A 67 -8.97 -15.22 -0.40
C GLY A 67 -10.21 -15.49 0.45
N ASP A 68 -10.86 -14.45 0.99
CA ASP A 68 -12.11 -14.57 1.77
C ASP A 68 -13.36 -14.72 0.86
N ARG A 69 -13.30 -15.61 -0.13
CA ARG A 69 -14.39 -15.89 -1.09
C ARG A 69 -14.70 -17.36 -1.21
#